data_AF-D2Y193-F1
#
_entry.id   AF-D2Y193-F1
#
_cell.length_a   1.000
_cell.length_b   1.000
_cell.length_c   1.000
_cell.angle_alpha   90.00
_cell.angle_beta   90.00
_cell.angle_gamma   90.00
#
_symmetry.space_group_name_H-M   'P 1'
#
loop_
_entity.id
_entity.type
_entity.pdbx_description
1 polymer ?
#
loop_
_entity_poly.entity_id
_entity_poly.type
_entity_poly.pdbx_seq_one_letter_code
_entity_poly.pdbx_strand_id
1 'polypeptide(L)'
;MFFFAFFWAFFTSSISPVFNIGGVWPPTDIVAISPWGLPFLNTILLLSSGASVTWAHHAIVGGFKKEAMQGLGITLAFAIAFTAMQGFEYSA
;
A
#
# COMPACT_ATOMS: atom_id res chain seq x y z
N MET A 1 -10.25 -6.81 -13.78
CA MET A 1 -10.36 -5.51 -14.48
C MET A 1 -10.82 -4.35 -13.59
N PHE A 2 -11.29 -4.57 -12.35
CA PHE A 2 -11.71 -3.48 -11.45
C PHE A 2 -10.60 -2.43 -11.19
N PHE A 3 -9.46 -2.82 -10.60
CA PHE A 3 -8.35 -1.88 -10.35
C PHE A 3 -7.76 -1.30 -11.64
N PHE A 4 -7.74 -2.08 -12.72
CA PHE A 4 -7.28 -1.61 -14.03
C PHE A 4 -8.04 -0.37 -14.52
N ALA A 5 -9.35 -0.27 -14.26
CA ALA A 5 -10.13 0.90 -14.63
C ALA A 5 -9.65 2.18 -13.92
N PHE A 6 -9.28 2.09 -12.64
CA PHE A 6 -8.74 3.24 -11.89
C PHE A 6 -7.35 3.64 -12.41
N PHE A 7 -6.49 2.68 -12.72
CA PHE A 7 -5.20 2.96 -13.36
C PHE A 7 -5.38 3.61 -14.74
N TRP A 8 -6.31 3.09 -15.55
CA TRP A 8 -6.64 3.66 -16.85
C TRP A 8 -7.09 5.12 -16.74
N ALA A 9 -7.98 5.42 -15.79
CA ALA A 9 -8.43 6.79 -15.53
C ALA A 9 -7.26 7.70 -15.11
N PHE A 10 -6.43 7.25 -14.16
CA PHE A 10 -5.24 7.98 -13.70
C PHE A 10 -4.28 8.30 -14.85
N PHE A 11 -3.92 7.30 -15.67
CA PHE A 11 -2.99 7.51 -16.80
C PHE A 11 -3.58 8.41 -17.88
N THR A 12 -4.85 8.24 -18.23
CA THR A 12 -5.52 9.09 -19.22
C THR A 12 -5.48 10.57 -18.79
N SER A 13 -5.76 10.85 -17.52
CA SER A 13 -5.76 12.22 -16.98
C SER A 13 -4.36 12.80 -16.77
N SER A 14 -3.37 11.99 -16.42
CA SER A 14 -2.01 12.45 -16.09
C SER A 14 -1.08 12.59 -17.30
N ILE A 15 -1.24 11.76 -18.34
CA ILE A 15 -0.38 11.79 -19.55
C ILE A 15 -0.75 12.95 -20.47
N SER A 16 -2.04 13.32 -20.53
CA SER A 16 -2.52 14.46 -21.32
C SER A 16 -3.39 15.38 -20.45
N PRO A 17 -2.77 16.15 -19.53
CA PRO A 17 -3.50 17.03 -18.62
C PRO A 17 -4.21 18.15 -19.39
N VAL A 18 -5.47 18.39 -19.04
CA VAL A 18 -6.29 19.43 -19.68
C VAL A 18 -5.82 20.83 -19.28
N PHE A 19 -6.03 21.83 -20.15
CA PHE A 19 -5.62 23.20 -19.88
C PHE A 19 -6.29 23.81 -18.62
N ASN A 20 -7.49 23.36 -18.27
CA ASN A 20 -8.22 23.79 -17.06
C ASN A 20 -7.48 23.50 -15.74
N ILE A 21 -6.53 22.55 -15.73
CA ILE A 21 -5.71 22.23 -14.55
C ILE A 21 -4.28 22.79 -14.63
N GLY A 22 -4.02 23.66 -15.62
CA GLY A 22 -2.70 24.26 -15.91
C GLY A 22 -1.90 23.52 -16.98
N GLY A 23 -2.45 22.45 -17.59
CA GLY A 23 -1.75 21.69 -18.64
C GLY A 23 -0.51 20.93 -18.14
N VAL A 24 -0.42 20.69 -16.84
CA VAL A 24 0.68 19.97 -16.18
C VAL A 24 0.14 18.90 -15.22
N TRP A 25 0.97 17.91 -14.91
CA TRP A 25 0.68 16.92 -13.87
C TRP A 25 1.85 16.84 -12.89
N PRO A 26 1.63 16.95 -11.56
CA PRO A 26 0.34 17.19 -10.89
C PRO A 26 -0.31 18.52 -11.31
N PRO A 27 -1.64 18.66 -11.16
CA PRO A 27 -2.34 19.91 -11.37
C PRO A 27 -1.69 21.08 -10.62
N THR A 28 -1.83 22.28 -11.16
CA THR A 28 -1.37 23.50 -10.48
C THR A 28 -2.02 23.59 -9.09
N ASP A 29 -1.27 24.06 -8.09
CA ASP A 29 -1.67 24.17 -6.68
C ASP A 29 -1.83 22.85 -5.90
N ILE A 30 -1.62 21.69 -6.53
CA ILE A 30 -1.57 20.41 -5.83
C ILE A 30 -0.12 20.08 -5.44
N VAL A 31 0.13 20.02 -4.13
CA VAL A 31 1.38 19.49 -3.58
C VAL A 31 1.25 17.98 -3.45
N ALA A 32 1.98 17.24 -4.29
CA ALA A 32 1.99 15.78 -4.22
C ALA A 32 2.70 15.28 -2.96
N ILE A 33 2.17 14.19 -2.38
CA ILE A 33 2.78 13.50 -1.25
C ILE A 33 4.14 12.92 -1.70
N SER A 34 5.17 13.11 -0.88
CA SER A 34 6.49 12.53 -1.16
C SER A 34 6.42 11.00 -1.07
N PRO A 35 6.87 10.28 -2.11
CA PRO A 35 6.85 8.81 -2.10
C PRO A 35 7.82 8.22 -1.07
N TRP A 36 8.82 9.00 -0.61
CA TRP A 36 9.87 8.56 0.32
C TRP A 36 9.48 8.65 1.79
N GLY A 37 8.30 9.20 2.11
CA GLY A 37 7.78 9.30 3.47
C GLY A 37 6.93 8.09 3.87
N LEU A 38 5.70 8.36 4.30
CA LEU A 38 4.73 7.34 4.69
C LEU A 38 4.43 6.29 3.59
N PRO A 39 4.34 6.64 2.28
CA PRO A 39 4.11 5.64 1.24
C PRO A 39 5.23 4.58 1.17
N PHE A 40 6.49 4.97 1.37
CA PHE A 40 7.62 4.05 1.39
C PHE A 40 7.55 3.10 2.60
N LEU A 41 7.27 3.63 3.79
CA LEU A 41 7.07 2.82 4.99
C LEU A 41 5.93 1.79 4.80
N ASN A 42 4.81 2.23 4.23
CA ASN A 42 3.66 1.39 3.95
C ASN A 42 3.99 0.26 2.95
N THR A 43 4.87 0.52 1.98
CA THR A 43 5.38 -0.52 1.08
C THR A 43 6.19 -1.58 1.84
N ILE A 44 7.06 -1.15 2.76
CA ILE A 44 7.83 -2.07 3.62
C ILE A 44 6.90 -2.93 4.48
N LEU A 45 5.88 -2.31 5.11
CA LEU A 45 4.91 -3.04 5.93
C LEU A 45 4.19 -4.13 5.14
N LEU A 46 3.72 -3.81 3.93
CA LEU A 46 3.07 -4.80 3.06
C LEU A 46 4.01 -5.93 2.65
N LEU A 47 5.24 -5.62 2.23
CA LEU A 47 6.23 -6.64 1.86
C LEU A 47 6.61 -7.53 3.05
N SER A 48 6.82 -6.94 4.23
CA SER A 48 7.09 -7.70 5.46
C SER A 48 5.91 -8.59 5.86
N SER A 49 4.67 -8.12 5.68
CA SER A 49 3.48 -8.94 5.91
C SER A 49 3.39 -10.14 4.95
N GLY A 50 3.81 -9.97 3.69
CA GLY A 50 3.95 -11.05 2.71
C GLY A 50 4.96 -12.12 3.14
N ALA A 51 6.10 -11.70 3.71
CA ALA A 51 7.09 -12.63 4.25
C ALA A 51 6.55 -13.39 5.48
N SER A 52 5.90 -12.70 6.42
CA SER A 52 5.37 -13.34 7.63
C SER A 52 4.21 -14.30 7.35
N VAL A 53 3.34 -14.01 6.37
CA VAL A 53 2.26 -14.93 6.00
C VAL A 53 2.79 -16.16 5.27
N THR A 54 3.86 -16.01 4.47
CA THR A 54 4.55 -17.14 3.83
C THR A 54 5.20 -18.05 4.88
N TRP A 55 5.81 -17.46 5.91
CA TRP A 55 6.31 -18.23 7.06
C TRP A 55 5.18 -18.97 7.79
N ALA A 56 4.07 -18.29 8.07
CA ALA A 56 2.90 -18.92 8.70
C ALA A 56 2.38 -20.11 7.87
N HIS A 57 2.30 -19.95 6.55
CA HIS A 57 1.90 -21.01 5.64
C HIS A 57 2.84 -22.22 5.72
N HIS A 58 4.16 -22.02 5.65
CA HIS A 58 5.12 -23.13 5.77
C HIS A 58 5.08 -23.80 7.15
N ALA A 59 4.84 -23.05 8.23
CA ALA A 59 4.67 -23.60 9.56
C ALA A 59 3.40 -24.47 9.67
N ILE A 60 2.31 -24.09 9.01
CA ILE A 60 1.09 -24.92 8.92
C ILE A 60 1.40 -26.24 8.21
N VAL A 61 2.06 -26.18 7.04
CA VAL A 61 2.45 -27.37 6.27
C VAL A 61 3.39 -28.28 7.07
N GLY A 62 4.30 -27.71 7.86
CA GLY A 62 5.22 -28.43 8.73
C GLY A 62 4.60 -28.96 10.04
N GLY A 63 3.33 -28.67 10.32
CA GLY A 63 2.67 -29.05 11.59
C GLY A 63 3.10 -28.23 12.82
N PHE A 64 3.84 -27.14 12.63
CA PHE A 64 4.34 -26.27 13.70
C PHE A 64 3.30 -25.23 14.13
N LYS A 65 2.28 -25.66 14.90
CA LYS A 65 1.16 -24.81 15.32
C LYS A 65 1.58 -23.49 15.97
N LYS A 66 2.60 -23.50 16.84
CA LYS A 66 3.04 -22.29 17.55
C LYS A 66 3.61 -21.24 16.59
N GLU A 67 4.45 -21.68 15.66
CA GLU A 67 5.07 -20.80 14.65
C GLU A 67 4.03 -20.27 13.66
N ALA A 68 3.07 -21.12 13.25
CA ALA A 68 1.96 -20.70 12.41
C ALA A 68 1.14 -19.56 13.05
N MET A 69 0.81 -19.69 14.33
CA MET A 69 0.11 -18.65 15.09
C MET A 69 0.95 -17.38 15.23
N GLN A 70 2.26 -17.50 15.45
CA GLN A 70 3.16 -16.36 15.55
C GLN A 70 3.29 -15.60 14.22
N GLY A 71 3.55 -16.31 13.11
CA GLY A 71 3.67 -15.69 11.78
C GLY A 71 2.38 -15.00 11.34
N LEU A 72 1.22 -15.63 11.59
CA LEU A 72 -0.07 -15.02 11.29
C LEU A 72 -0.35 -13.79 12.18
N GLY A 73 -0.03 -13.87 13.47
CA GLY A 73 -0.15 -12.74 14.39
C GLY A 73 0.68 -11.53 13.96
N ILE A 74 1.93 -11.75 13.54
CA ILE A 74 2.82 -10.70 13.00
C ILE A 74 2.24 -10.11 11.70
N THR A 75 1.71 -10.95 10.81
CA THR A 75 1.06 -10.51 9.57
C THR A 75 -0.09 -9.54 9.86
N LEU A 76 -0.96 -9.90 10.81
CA LEU A 76 -2.08 -9.04 11.22
C LEU A 76 -1.61 -7.74 11.86
N ALA A 77 -0.53 -7.78 12.67
CA ALA A 77 0.04 -6.58 13.26
C ALA A 77 0.55 -5.61 12.18
N PHE A 78 1.25 -6.09 11.15
CA PHE A 78 1.66 -5.25 10.01
C PHE A 78 0.48 -4.70 9.22
N ALA A 79 -0.58 -5.50 9.01
CA ALA A 79 -1.79 -5.04 8.32
C ALA A 79 -2.50 -3.91 9.09
N ILE A 80 -2.66 -4.05 10.42
CA ILE A 80 -3.26 -3.01 11.28
C ILE A 80 -2.39 -1.75 11.26
N ALA A 81 -1.06 -1.89 11.36
CA ALA A 81 -0.14 -0.77 11.27
C ALA A 81 -0.27 -0.03 9.93
N PHE A 82 -0.32 -0.76 8.81
CA PHE A 82 -0.53 -0.18 7.48
C PHE A 82 -1.86 0.61 7.42
N THR A 83 -2.96 0.03 7.87
CA THR A 83 -4.27 0.71 7.86
C THR A 83 -4.28 1.96 8.75
N ALA A 84 -3.64 1.91 9.92
CA ALA A 84 -3.51 3.07 10.79
C ALA A 84 -2.66 4.18 10.15
N MET A 85 -1.55 3.84 9.51
CA MET A 85 -0.71 4.81 8.81
C MET A 85 -1.43 5.43 7.60
N GLN A 86 -2.22 4.64 6.85
CA GLN A 86 -3.09 5.16 5.79
C GLN A 86 -4.17 6.11 6.34
N GLY A 87 -4.79 5.77 7.48
CA GLY A 87 -5.73 6.65 8.16
C GLY A 87 -5.10 7.98 8.60
N PHE A 88 -3.87 7.93 9.12
CA PHE A 88 -3.12 9.14 9.46
C PHE A 88 -2.81 9.99 8.23
N GLU A 89 -2.31 9.37 7.15
CA GLU A 89 -1.98 10.04 5.88
C GLU A 89 -3.19 10.76 5.26
N TYR A 90 -4.41 10.23 5.45
CA TYR A 90 -5.63 10.84 4.90
C TYR A 90 -6.25 11.91 5.82
N SER A 91 -5.88 11.89 7.11
CA SER A 91 -6.35 12.88 8.10
C SER A 91 -5.46 14.12 8.20
N ALA A 92 -4.22 14.02 7.70
CA ALA A 92 -3.24 15.09 7.67
C ALA A 92 -3.45 15.99 6.45
#